data_AF-A0A0D9X0N3-F1
#
_entry.id   AF-A0A0D9X0N3-F1
#
_cell.length_a   1.000
_cell.length_b   1.000
_cell.length_c   1.000
_cell.angle_alpha   90.00
_cell.angle_beta   90.00
_cell.angle_gamma   90.00
#
_symmetry.space_group_name_H-M   'P 1'
#
loop_
_entity.id
_entity.type
_entity.pdbx_description
1 polymer ?
#
loop_
_entity_poly.entity_id
_entity_poly.type
_entity_poly.pdbx_seq_one_letter_code
_entity_poly.pdbx_strand_id
1 'polypeptide(L)' 'MTDKLQVIMDMYYAKASEAITYGTGTFLYDGIRVKGHMTPMGLEMVDGDTITIPR' A
#
# COMPACT_ATOMS: atom_id res chain seq x y z
N MET A 1 4.00 -15.20 4.02
CA MET A 1 3.33 -13.97 4.46
C MET A 1 2.20 -13.71 3.48
N THR A 2 0.97 -14.04 3.85
CA THR A 2 -0.23 -13.91 2.97
C THR A 2 -1.05 -12.68 3.38
N ASP A 3 -0.51 -11.88 4.28
CA ASP A 3 -1.12 -10.67 4.81
C ASP A 3 -1.40 -9.69 3.67
N LYS A 4 -2.64 -9.20 3.62
CA LYS A 4 -3.08 -8.29 2.56
C LYS A 4 -2.31 -6.97 2.65
N LEU A 5 -2.11 -6.31 1.52
CA LEU A 5 -1.57 -4.94 1.47
C LEU A 5 -2.40 -3.94 2.29
N GLN A 6 -3.65 -4.30 2.61
CA GLN A 6 -4.52 -3.57 3.52
C GLN A 6 -3.84 -3.19 4.84
N VAL A 7 -3.02 -4.08 5.42
CA VAL A 7 -2.33 -3.78 6.70
C VAL A 7 -1.33 -2.65 6.52
N ILE A 8 -0.60 -2.64 5.40
CA ILE A 8 0.39 -1.60 5.09
C ILE A 8 -0.31 -0.26 4.80
N MET A 9 -1.42 -0.29 4.07
CA MET A 9 -2.24 0.89 3.81
C MET A 9 -2.84 1.46 5.10
N ASP A 10 -3.36 0.60 5.98
CA ASP A 10 -3.89 0.99 7.28
C ASP A 10 -2.82 1.67 8.14
N MET A 11 -1.60 1.09 8.20
CA MET A 11 -0.46 1.73 8.86
C MET A 11 -0.10 3.08 8.25
N TYR A 12 -0.16 3.22 6.91
CA TYR A 12 0.07 4.50 6.25
C TYR A 12 -0.97 5.54 6.68
N TYR A 13 -2.26 5.21 6.68
CA TYR A 13 -3.31 6.15 7.10
C TYR A 13 -3.31 6.42 8.61
N ALA A 14 -2.89 5.45 9.44
CA ALA A 14 -2.69 5.66 10.87
C ALA A 14 -1.52 6.62 11.16
N LYS A 15 -0.50 6.62 10.29
CA LYS A 15 0.65 7.55 10.35
C LYS A 15 0.38 8.88 9.66
N ALA A 16 -0.41 8.86 8.59
CA ALA A 16 -0.79 10.06 7.86
C ALA A 16 -1.68 10.90 8.76
N SER A 17 -1.32 12.16 8.92
CA SER A 17 -2.12 13.12 9.69
C SER A 17 -3.57 13.13 9.16
N GLU A 18 -4.53 13.51 10.01
CA GLU A 18 -5.98 13.56 9.72
C GLU A 18 -6.36 14.28 8.40
N ALA A 19 -5.44 15.05 7.82
CA ALA A 19 -5.56 15.65 6.50
C ALA A 19 -5.67 14.64 5.33
N ILE A 20 -5.21 13.40 5.48
CA ILE A 20 -5.31 12.38 4.43
C ILE A 20 -6.51 11.47 4.69
N THR A 21 -7.59 11.68 3.95
CA THR A 21 -8.78 10.82 3.99
C THR A 21 -8.43 9.40 3.55
N TYR A 22 -8.84 8.41 4.34
CA TYR A 22 -8.66 7.00 4.01
C TYR A 22 -9.20 6.68 2.60
N GLY A 23 -8.37 6.03 1.77
CA GLY A 23 -8.70 5.68 0.39
C GLY A 23 -8.38 6.74 -0.67
N THR A 24 -7.89 7.92 -0.30
CA THR A 24 -7.46 8.95 -1.27
C THR A 24 -6.03 8.74 -1.77
N GLY A 25 -5.17 8.08 -0.99
CA GLY A 25 -3.82 7.71 -1.38
C GLY A 25 -3.82 6.74 -2.57
N THR A 26 -3.09 7.10 -3.62
CA THR A 26 -2.81 6.19 -4.73
C THR A 26 -1.54 5.42 -4.41
N PHE A 27 -1.66 4.11 -4.19
CA PHE A 27 -0.50 3.26 -3.93
C PHE A 27 -0.01 2.65 -5.24
N LEU A 28 1.27 2.81 -5.52
CA LEU A 28 1.94 2.28 -6.71
C LEU A 28 3.02 1.29 -6.30
N TYR A 29 3.03 0.14 -6.96
CA TYR A 29 4.09 -0.85 -6.92
C TYR A 29 4.59 -1.04 -8.34
N ASP A 30 5.89 -0.81 -8.59
CA ASP A 30 6.47 -0.84 -9.94
C ASP A 30 5.68 -0.02 -10.99
N GLY A 31 5.15 1.14 -10.57
CA GLY A 31 4.30 1.98 -11.42
C GLY A 31 2.86 1.49 -11.63
N ILE A 32 2.50 0.31 -11.12
CA ILE A 32 1.16 -0.26 -11.17
C ILE A 32 0.37 0.13 -9.93
N ARG A 33 -0.89 0.55 -10.13
CA ARG A 33 -1.78 0.86 -9.01
C ARG A 33 -2.19 -0.40 -8.25
N VAL A 34 -1.81 -0.46 -6.98
CA VAL A 34 -2.17 -1.55 -6.07
C VAL A 34 -3.33 -1.16 -5.15
N LYS A 35 -4.06 -2.16 -4.68
CA LYS A 35 -5.23 -1.99 -3.78
C LYS A 35 -5.06 -2.85 -2.53
N GLY A 36 -5.70 -2.45 -1.43
CA GLY A 36 -5.55 -3.14 -0.14
C GLY A 36 -5.94 -4.62 -0.14
N HIS A 37 -6.85 -5.06 -1.03
CA HIS A 37 -7.21 -6.48 -1.13
C HIS A 37 -6.17 -7.34 -1.85
N MET A 38 -5.19 -6.74 -2.53
CA MET A 38 -4.09 -7.47 -3.15
C MET A 38 -3.13 -8.00 -2.09
N THR A 39 -2.44 -9.09 -2.40
CA THR A 39 -1.46 -9.70 -1.51
C THR A 39 -0.05 -9.48 -2.05
N PRO A 40 0.96 -9.31 -1.18
CA PRO A 40 2.36 -9.23 -1.58
C PRO A 40 2.77 -10.41 -2.46
N MET A 41 2.33 -11.63 -2.10
CA MET A 41 2.60 -12.84 -2.87
C MET A 41 1.99 -12.81 -4.27
N GLY A 42 0.79 -12.23 -4.45
CA GLY A 42 0.15 -12.09 -5.76
C GLY A 42 0.78 -11.01 -6.64
N LEU A 43 1.61 -10.14 -6.05
CA LEU A 43 2.38 -9.09 -6.71
C LEU A 43 3.87 -9.46 -6.79
N GLU A 44 4.23 -10.68 -6.38
CA GLU A 44 5.61 -11.18 -6.31
C GLU A 44 6.56 -10.24 -5.52
N MET A 45 6.00 -9.51 -4.55
CA MET A 45 6.74 -8.60 -3.70
C MET A 45 7.69 -9.38 -2.80
N VAL A 46 8.95 -8.96 -2.80
CA VAL A 46 9.98 -9.48 -1.89
C VAL A 46 10.20 -8.54 -0.71
N ASP A 47 10.87 -9.03 0.33
CA ASP A 47 11.30 -8.18 1.43
C ASP A 47 12.27 -7.09 0.90
N GLY A 48 12.04 -5.84 1.32
CA GLY A 48 12.76 -4.67 0.81
C GLY A 48 12.07 -3.95 -0.36
N ASP A 49 11.04 -4.55 -0.97
CA ASP A 49 10.28 -3.88 -2.01
C ASP A 49 9.39 -2.77 -1.45
N THR A 50 9.17 -1.71 -2.23
CA THR A 50 8.56 -0.48 -1.73
C THR A 50 7.35 -0.03 -2.54
N ILE A 51 6.29 0.34 -1.81
CA ILE A 51 5.11 0.97 -2.38
C ILE A 51 5.33 2.48 -2.36
N THR A 52 5.27 3.09 -3.54
CA THR A 52 5.38 4.54 -3.69
C THR A 52 3.99 5.17 -3.78
N ILE A 53 3.84 6.37 -3.22
CA ILE A 53 2.63 7.17 -3.35
C ILE A 53 3.01 8.39 -4.18
N PRO A 54 2.42 8.60 -5.37
CA PRO A 54 2.66 9.80 -6.15
C PRO A 54 2.09 10.98 -5.35
N ARG A 55 2.93 12.00 -5.12
CA ARG A 55 2.53 13.26 -4.50
C ARG A 55 1.71 14.12 -5.45
#